data_AF-A0A9X4KN23-F1
#
_entry.id   AF-A0A9X4KN23-F1
#
_cell.length_a   1.000
_cell.length_b   1.000
_cell.length_c   1.000
_cell.angle_alpha   90.00
_cell.angle_beta   90.00
_cell.angle_gamma   90.00
#
_symmetry.space_group_name_H-M   'P 1'
#
loop_
_entity.id
_entity.type
_entity.pdbx_description
1 polymer ?
#
loop_
_entity_poly.entity_id
_entity_poly.type
_entity_poly.pdbx_seq_one_letter_code
_entity_poly.pdbx_strand_id
1 'polypeptide(L)'
;MIMVDGTPLLVSDELKQLLLAEGNGEALLGAKLRYKSAVRSVNVLSELEIAASGTAKAPVKLDTTGMPADGTLKISGDQPVALSGKGLFREIQITNPKAKLTVGTDLRIARLVLPDGVSLTDIVTNLSQVQSQIGSMVSASGATLSLPASPVYYSAPTVLDKSALDAAIADASGLADAAVAGSQGGQYPQSAIDALKVAAKAASDVYGDAEVKQAEIDDAASALQDAIDTFKAAQVPTLEGSLIENRPFLPQ
;
A
#
# COMPACT_ATOMS: atom_id res chain seq x y z
N MET A 1 -2.56 3.79 -27.28
CA MET A 1 -2.97 2.55 -27.97
C MET A 1 -2.59 1.40 -27.07
N ILE A 2 -3.44 0.40 -26.91
CA ILE A 2 -3.15 -0.82 -26.16
C ILE A 2 -3.33 -2.03 -27.07
N MET A 3 -2.71 -3.15 -26.70
CA MET A 3 -2.90 -4.44 -27.38
C MET A 3 -3.84 -5.30 -26.53
N VAL A 4 -4.96 -5.72 -27.10
CA VAL A 4 -5.88 -6.68 -26.48
C VAL A 4 -6.00 -7.86 -27.42
N ASP A 5 -5.55 -9.05 -26.99
CA ASP A 5 -5.50 -10.27 -27.80
C ASP A 5 -4.86 -10.06 -29.20
N GLY A 6 -3.77 -9.29 -29.25
CA GLY A 6 -3.06 -8.98 -30.50
C GLY A 6 -3.73 -7.90 -31.37
N THR A 7 -4.89 -7.37 -30.96
CA THR A 7 -5.60 -6.31 -31.67
C THR A 7 -5.22 -4.94 -31.10
N PRO A 8 -4.71 -3.99 -31.92
CA PRO A 8 -4.44 -2.64 -31.46
C PRO A 8 -5.76 -1.88 -31.28
N LEU A 9 -6.00 -1.39 -30.07
CA LEU A 9 -7.16 -0.58 -29.71
C LEU A 9 -6.74 0.83 -29.30
N LEU A 10 -7.44 1.83 -29.83
CA LEU A 10 -7.35 3.19 -29.31
C LEU A 10 -8.22 3.27 -28.05
N VAL A 11 -7.64 3.76 -26.96
CA VAL A 11 -8.29 3.91 -25.65
C VAL A 11 -8.08 5.35 -25.16
N SER A 12 -9.01 5.87 -24.37
CA SER A 12 -8.87 7.19 -23.73
C SER A 12 -7.72 7.20 -22.72
N ASP A 13 -7.27 8.39 -22.30
CA ASP A 13 -6.19 8.51 -21.33
C ASP A 13 -6.60 8.00 -19.94
N GLU A 14 -7.86 8.16 -19.56
CA GLU A 14 -8.42 7.58 -18.33
C GLU A 14 -8.33 6.05 -18.38
N LEU A 15 -8.74 5.44 -19.50
CA LEU A 15 -8.68 3.99 -19.63
C LEU A 15 -7.23 3.47 -19.72
N LYS A 16 -6.29 4.27 -20.22
CA LYS A 16 -4.86 3.94 -20.11
C LYS A 16 -4.38 3.96 -18.66
N GLN A 17 -4.80 4.93 -17.85
CA GLN A 17 -4.45 4.96 -16.43
C GLN A 17 -4.93 3.69 -15.73
N LEU A 18 -6.14 3.23 -16.03
CA LEU A 18 -6.64 1.97 -15.48
C LEU A 18 -5.84 0.75 -15.98
N LEU A 19 -5.63 0.64 -17.30
CA LEU A 19 -5.11 -0.59 -17.91
C LEU A 19 -3.58 -0.71 -17.88
N LEU A 20 -2.87 0.41 -17.70
CA LEU A 20 -1.41 0.48 -17.72
C LEU A 20 -0.83 0.95 -16.38
N ALA A 21 -1.63 1.11 -15.33
CA ALA A 21 -1.11 1.38 -13.99
C ALA A 21 -0.21 0.22 -13.53
N GLU A 22 0.96 0.57 -12.98
CA GLU A 22 2.00 -0.38 -12.56
C GLU A 22 1.47 -1.45 -11.59
N GLY A 23 0.54 -1.08 -10.71
CA GLY A 23 -0.07 -2.00 -9.73
C GLY A 23 -1.22 -2.87 -10.25
N ASN A 24 -1.75 -2.61 -11.45
CA ASN A 24 -2.96 -3.28 -11.94
C ASN A 24 -2.68 -4.56 -12.74
N GLY A 25 -1.43 -4.81 -13.12
CA GLY A 25 -1.07 -5.92 -14.01
C GLY A 25 -1.57 -7.28 -13.53
N GLU A 26 -1.40 -7.59 -12.25
CA GLU A 26 -1.86 -8.85 -11.66
C GLU A 26 -3.39 -8.97 -11.62
N ALA A 27 -4.10 -7.87 -11.36
CA ALA A 27 -5.57 -7.83 -11.35
C ALA A 27 -6.17 -8.02 -12.73
N LEU A 28 -5.46 -7.56 -13.76
CA LEU A 28 -5.92 -7.59 -15.14
C LEU A 28 -5.53 -8.88 -15.87
N LEU A 29 -4.73 -9.76 -15.25
CA LEU A 29 -4.37 -11.05 -15.84
C LEU A 29 -5.62 -11.94 -15.98
N GLY A 30 -5.99 -12.25 -17.23
CA GLY A 30 -7.20 -13.03 -17.54
C GLY A 30 -8.51 -12.27 -17.31
N ALA A 31 -8.44 -10.96 -17.04
CA ALA A 31 -9.62 -10.12 -16.93
C ALA A 31 -10.35 -10.00 -18.27
N LYS A 32 -11.68 -9.87 -18.22
CA LYS A 32 -12.51 -9.67 -19.41
C LYS A 32 -12.99 -8.23 -19.43
N LEU A 33 -12.78 -7.57 -20.56
CA LEU A 33 -13.23 -6.20 -20.78
C LEU A 33 -14.44 -6.21 -21.71
N ARG A 34 -15.54 -5.59 -21.28
CA ARG A 34 -16.65 -5.22 -22.18
C ARG A 34 -16.66 -3.73 -22.37
N TYR A 35 -16.73 -3.31 -23.62
CA TYR A 35 -16.70 -1.91 -23.97
C TYR A 35 -17.62 -1.59 -25.15
N LYS A 36 -18.09 -0.35 -25.20
CA LYS A 36 -18.75 0.20 -26.39
C LYS A 36 -17.67 0.67 -27.36
N SER A 37 -17.62 0.05 -28.54
CA SER A 37 -16.65 0.38 -29.58
C SER A 37 -17.31 1.19 -30.70
N ALA A 38 -16.64 2.24 -31.14
CA ALA A 38 -16.80 2.81 -32.47
C ALA A 38 -15.50 2.50 -33.23
N VAL A 39 -15.58 1.88 -34.41
CA VAL A 39 -14.46 1.43 -35.28
C VAL A 39 -13.05 1.72 -34.72
N ARG A 40 -12.42 0.73 -34.08
CA ARG A 40 -11.05 0.75 -33.52
C ARG A 40 -10.80 1.70 -32.33
N SER A 41 -11.85 2.33 -31.78
CA SER A 41 -11.80 3.18 -30.59
C SER A 41 -12.71 2.63 -29.50
N VAL A 42 -12.12 2.39 -28.34
CA VAL A 42 -12.81 2.05 -27.11
C VAL A 42 -13.16 3.36 -26.40
N ASN A 43 -14.39 3.83 -26.59
CA ASN A 43 -14.82 5.11 -26.02
C ASN A 43 -15.33 4.97 -24.59
N VAL A 44 -15.92 3.83 -24.24
CA VAL A 44 -16.49 3.60 -22.90
C VAL A 44 -16.31 2.14 -22.49
N LEU A 45 -15.55 1.90 -21.42
CA LEU A 45 -15.54 0.61 -20.73
C LEU A 45 -16.88 0.47 -19.97
N SER A 46 -17.68 -0.53 -20.33
CA SER A 46 -18.96 -0.80 -19.67
C SER A 46 -18.82 -1.80 -18.53
N GLU A 47 -17.91 -2.77 -18.67
CA GLU A 47 -17.66 -3.79 -17.65
C GLU A 47 -16.19 -4.19 -17.64
N LEU A 48 -15.62 -4.32 -16.44
CA LEU A 48 -14.37 -5.02 -16.19
C LEU A 48 -14.69 -6.23 -15.31
N GLU A 49 -14.42 -7.44 -15.78
CA GLU A 49 -14.52 -8.65 -14.96
C GLU A 49 -13.12 -9.10 -14.56
N ILE A 50 -12.84 -9.04 -13.25
CA ILE A 50 -11.64 -9.61 -12.63
C ILE A 50 -11.93 -11.06 -12.23
N ALA A 51 -11.18 -11.98 -12.83
CA ALA A 51 -11.16 -13.39 -12.46
C ALA A 51 -9.90 -13.76 -11.63
N ALA A 52 -9.28 -12.76 -11.00
CA ALA A 52 -7.93 -12.81 -10.42
C ALA A 52 -7.61 -14.03 -9.54
N SER A 53 -6.33 -14.40 -9.57
CA SER A 53 -5.70 -15.61 -9.02
C SER A 53 -4.65 -15.32 -7.93
N GLY A 54 -4.89 -14.32 -7.07
CA GLY A 54 -4.00 -13.98 -5.95
C GLY A 54 -3.88 -15.05 -4.85
N THR A 55 -3.37 -14.67 -3.68
CA THR A 55 -3.38 -15.55 -2.49
C THR A 55 -3.84 -14.79 -1.24
N ALA A 56 -4.24 -15.51 -0.19
CA ALA A 56 -4.68 -14.91 1.08
C ALA A 56 -3.66 -13.92 1.71
N LYS A 57 -2.36 -14.12 1.47
CA LYS A 57 -1.27 -13.28 2.03
C LYS A 57 -0.86 -12.13 1.12
N ALA A 58 -1.23 -12.18 -0.15
CA ALA A 58 -0.91 -11.19 -1.17
C ALA A 58 -2.18 -10.93 -1.99
N PRO A 59 -3.09 -10.08 -1.49
CA PRO A 59 -4.28 -9.72 -2.24
C PRO A 59 -3.88 -9.04 -3.54
N VAL A 60 -4.61 -9.32 -4.60
CA VAL A 60 -4.40 -8.66 -5.88
C VAL A 60 -4.89 -7.22 -5.77
N LYS A 61 -4.03 -6.26 -6.12
CA LYS A 61 -4.35 -4.84 -6.03
C LYS A 61 -4.94 -4.36 -7.36
N LEU A 62 -6.04 -3.61 -7.29
CA LEU A 62 -6.57 -2.86 -8.43
C LEU A 62 -6.79 -1.41 -8.01
N ASP A 63 -6.03 -0.50 -8.59
CA ASP A 63 -6.36 0.93 -8.64
C ASP A 63 -7.42 1.16 -9.71
N THR A 64 -8.62 1.55 -9.28
CA THR A 64 -9.77 1.82 -10.13
C THR A 64 -9.71 3.22 -10.77
N THR A 65 -8.65 3.99 -10.54
CA THR A 65 -8.45 5.28 -11.20
C THR A 65 -8.50 5.13 -12.72
N GLY A 66 -9.31 5.98 -13.36
CA GLY A 66 -9.55 5.92 -14.80
C GLY A 66 -10.67 4.97 -15.22
N MET A 67 -11.27 4.23 -14.28
CA MET A 67 -12.49 3.48 -14.56
C MET A 67 -13.67 4.45 -14.75
N PRO A 68 -14.50 4.28 -15.81
CA PRO A 68 -15.63 5.17 -16.04
C PRO A 68 -16.62 5.12 -14.87
N ALA A 69 -17.18 6.27 -14.48
CA ALA A 69 -18.18 6.34 -13.41
C ALA A 69 -19.38 5.42 -13.68
N ASP A 70 -19.74 5.26 -14.96
CA ASP A 70 -20.79 4.38 -15.46
C ASP A 70 -20.32 2.96 -15.82
N GLY A 71 -19.11 2.57 -15.41
CA GLY A 71 -18.63 1.21 -15.55
C GLY A 71 -19.19 0.30 -14.44
N THR A 72 -19.26 -0.99 -14.74
CA THR A 72 -19.48 -2.03 -13.73
C THR A 72 -18.17 -2.79 -13.50
N LEU A 73 -17.79 -3.00 -12.24
CA LEU A 73 -16.68 -3.86 -11.86
C LEU A 73 -17.24 -5.20 -11.38
N LYS A 74 -16.87 -6.30 -12.02
CA LYS A 74 -17.29 -7.64 -11.64
C LYS A 74 -16.13 -8.42 -11.05
N ILE A 75 -16.33 -9.07 -9.92
CA ILE A 75 -15.33 -9.91 -9.25
C ILE A 75 -15.84 -11.35 -9.24
N SER A 76 -15.21 -12.20 -10.06
CA SER A 76 -15.55 -13.62 -10.21
C SER A 76 -14.51 -14.58 -9.64
N GLY A 77 -13.31 -14.08 -9.30
CA GLY A 77 -12.29 -14.83 -8.57
C GLY A 77 -12.67 -15.12 -7.11
N ASP A 78 -12.08 -16.15 -6.51
CA ASP A 78 -12.21 -16.46 -5.08
C ASP A 78 -11.07 -15.88 -4.24
N GLN A 79 -10.05 -15.31 -4.88
CA GLN A 79 -8.90 -14.74 -4.21
C GLN A 79 -9.17 -13.31 -3.71
N PRO A 80 -8.45 -12.85 -2.67
CA PRO A 80 -8.65 -11.51 -2.17
C PRO A 80 -8.24 -10.44 -3.18
N VAL A 81 -9.08 -9.42 -3.30
CA VAL A 81 -8.86 -8.23 -4.14
C VAL A 81 -8.86 -6.99 -3.25
N ALA A 82 -7.84 -6.17 -3.37
CA ALA A 82 -7.76 -4.86 -2.72
C ALA A 82 -8.00 -3.76 -3.75
N LEU A 83 -9.13 -3.07 -3.63
CA LEU A 83 -9.48 -1.95 -4.49
C LEU A 83 -8.95 -0.65 -3.90
N SER A 84 -8.38 0.18 -4.75
CA SER A 84 -8.02 1.56 -4.46
C SER A 84 -8.52 2.46 -5.59
N GLY A 85 -8.38 3.77 -5.44
CA GLY A 85 -8.86 4.76 -6.40
C GLY A 85 -9.66 5.86 -5.71
N LYS A 86 -10.14 6.81 -6.50
CA LYS A 86 -10.82 8.01 -6.00
C LYS A 86 -12.20 8.16 -6.62
N GLY A 87 -13.15 8.64 -5.82
CA GLY A 87 -14.45 9.08 -6.30
C GLY A 87 -15.55 8.01 -6.22
N LEU A 88 -16.65 8.26 -6.91
CA LEU A 88 -17.84 7.40 -6.87
C LEU A 88 -17.83 6.39 -8.02
N PHE A 89 -17.95 5.13 -7.65
CA PHE A 89 -18.08 4.00 -8.55
C PHE A 89 -19.54 3.53 -8.59
N ARG A 90 -20.14 3.39 -9.77
CA ARG A 90 -21.59 3.10 -9.86
C ARG A 90 -21.93 1.72 -9.33
N GLU A 91 -21.26 0.67 -9.79
CA GLU A 91 -21.66 -0.68 -9.44
C GLU A 91 -20.50 -1.66 -9.36
N ILE A 92 -20.36 -2.32 -8.22
CA ILE A 92 -19.50 -3.50 -8.06
C ILE A 92 -20.39 -4.73 -7.94
N GLN A 93 -20.12 -5.76 -8.75
CA GLN A 93 -20.79 -7.05 -8.69
C GLN A 93 -19.84 -8.14 -8.22
N ILE A 94 -20.19 -8.81 -7.13
CA ILE A 94 -19.49 -9.96 -6.61
C ILE A 94 -20.25 -11.19 -7.07
N THR A 95 -19.62 -12.04 -7.90
CA THR A 95 -20.27 -13.26 -8.38
C THR A 95 -19.79 -14.52 -7.69
N ASN A 96 -18.63 -14.46 -7.05
CA ASN A 96 -18.10 -15.60 -6.31
C ASN A 96 -18.39 -15.45 -4.80
N PRO A 97 -19.10 -16.40 -4.17
CA PRO A 97 -19.44 -16.33 -2.74
C PRO A 97 -18.24 -16.39 -1.81
N LYS A 98 -17.06 -16.81 -2.31
CA LYS A 98 -15.83 -16.88 -1.52
C LYS A 98 -14.90 -15.68 -1.73
N ALA A 99 -15.26 -14.75 -2.61
CA ALA A 99 -14.45 -13.57 -2.87
C ALA A 99 -14.19 -12.79 -1.58
N LYS A 100 -12.99 -12.22 -1.46
CA LYS A 100 -12.64 -11.29 -0.39
C LYS A 100 -12.30 -9.95 -1.00
N LEU A 101 -12.84 -8.89 -0.43
CA LEU A 101 -12.72 -7.54 -0.95
C LEU A 101 -12.24 -6.61 0.17
N THR A 102 -11.14 -5.91 -0.07
CA THR A 102 -10.70 -4.77 0.72
C THR A 102 -10.97 -3.51 -0.09
N VAL A 103 -11.60 -2.49 0.49
CA VAL A 103 -11.92 -1.22 -0.20
C VAL A 103 -11.07 -0.08 0.36
N GLY A 104 -10.43 0.69 -0.50
CA GLY A 104 -9.68 1.89 -0.11
C GLY A 104 -10.59 3.03 0.33
N THR A 105 -10.13 3.85 1.28
CA THR A 105 -10.99 4.81 1.98
C THR A 105 -11.49 5.98 1.14
N ASP A 106 -10.83 6.26 0.01
CA ASP A 106 -11.19 7.33 -0.92
C ASP A 106 -12.17 6.89 -2.04
N LEU A 107 -12.50 5.59 -2.08
CA LEU A 107 -13.43 5.02 -3.03
C LEU A 107 -14.85 4.99 -2.42
N ARG A 108 -15.85 5.39 -3.20
CA ARG A 108 -17.27 5.22 -2.86
C ARG A 108 -17.94 4.27 -3.84
N ILE A 109 -18.86 3.45 -3.36
CA ILE A 109 -19.58 2.45 -4.15
C ILE A 109 -21.06 2.80 -4.09
N ALA A 110 -21.66 3.25 -5.19
CA ALA A 110 -23.08 3.60 -5.22
C ALA A 110 -23.96 2.35 -5.03
N ARG A 111 -23.57 1.24 -5.66
CA ARG A 111 -24.27 -0.05 -5.58
C ARG A 111 -23.31 -1.22 -5.49
N LEU A 112 -23.52 -2.08 -4.51
CA LEU A 112 -22.82 -3.36 -4.37
C LEU A 112 -23.81 -4.51 -4.56
N VAL A 113 -23.52 -5.41 -5.49
CA VAL A 113 -24.31 -6.62 -5.75
C VAL A 113 -23.55 -7.81 -5.17
N LEU A 114 -24.17 -8.53 -4.24
CA LEU A 114 -23.61 -9.74 -3.63
C LEU A 114 -24.23 -11.01 -4.23
N PRO A 115 -23.57 -12.17 -4.16
CA PRO A 115 -24.20 -13.43 -4.49
C PRO A 115 -25.39 -13.72 -3.57
N ASP A 116 -26.37 -14.48 -4.06
CA ASP A 116 -27.54 -14.83 -3.26
C ASP A 116 -27.13 -15.59 -1.99
N GLY A 117 -27.70 -15.19 -0.85
CA GLY A 117 -27.45 -15.83 0.46
C GLY A 117 -26.10 -15.50 1.11
N VAL A 118 -25.29 -14.60 0.53
CA VAL A 118 -23.98 -14.21 1.07
C VAL A 118 -24.08 -12.92 1.88
N SER A 119 -23.47 -12.89 3.07
CA SER A 119 -23.40 -11.68 3.90
C SER A 119 -22.30 -10.73 3.41
N LEU A 120 -22.53 -9.43 3.56
CA LEU A 120 -21.53 -8.41 3.27
C LEU A 120 -20.24 -8.63 4.07
N THR A 121 -20.35 -9.05 5.33
CA THR A 121 -19.21 -9.31 6.23
C THR A 121 -18.34 -10.47 5.75
N ASP A 122 -18.89 -11.38 4.96
CA ASP A 122 -18.12 -12.49 4.39
C ASP A 122 -17.31 -12.06 3.17
N ILE A 123 -17.70 -10.95 2.53
CA ILE A 123 -17.05 -10.43 1.33
C ILE A 123 -16.10 -9.29 1.68
N VAL A 124 -16.56 -8.25 2.39
CA VAL A 124 -15.79 -7.04 2.66
C VAL A 124 -15.00 -7.18 3.96
N THR A 125 -13.68 -7.26 3.83
CA THR A 125 -12.76 -7.57 4.94
C THR A 125 -12.55 -6.40 5.90
N ASN A 126 -12.61 -5.17 5.40
CA ASN A 126 -12.43 -3.93 6.18
C ASN A 126 -13.75 -3.17 6.39
N LEU A 127 -14.87 -3.90 6.50
CA LEU A 127 -16.21 -3.32 6.53
C LEU A 127 -16.37 -2.21 7.59
N SER A 128 -15.79 -2.37 8.78
CA SER A 128 -15.85 -1.37 9.86
C SER A 128 -15.33 0.01 9.44
N GLN A 129 -14.40 0.08 8.49
CA GLN A 129 -13.82 1.34 8.00
C GLN A 129 -14.60 1.92 6.81
N VAL A 130 -15.18 1.07 5.98
CA VAL A 130 -15.71 1.44 4.64
C VAL A 130 -17.21 1.32 4.51
N GLN A 131 -17.92 0.97 5.57
CA GLN A 131 -19.36 0.78 5.51
C GLN A 131 -20.09 2.04 4.99
N SER A 132 -19.63 3.24 5.38
CA SER A 132 -20.20 4.52 4.92
C SER A 132 -19.91 4.83 3.45
N GLN A 133 -18.98 4.12 2.81
CA GLN A 133 -18.65 4.26 1.40
C GLN A 133 -19.61 3.47 0.50
N ILE A 134 -20.37 2.52 1.05
CA ILE A 134 -21.31 1.69 0.30
C ILE A 134 -22.70 2.32 0.40
N GLY A 135 -23.25 2.75 -0.74
CA GLY A 135 -24.56 3.42 -0.80
C GLY A 135 -25.73 2.45 -0.70
N SER A 136 -25.89 1.58 -1.69
CA SER A 136 -26.96 0.58 -1.76
C SER A 136 -26.41 -0.83 -1.95
N MET A 137 -27.14 -1.82 -1.44
CA MET A 137 -26.78 -3.22 -1.60
C MET A 137 -27.96 -4.06 -2.06
N VAL A 138 -27.68 -5.00 -2.94
CA VAL A 138 -28.65 -5.97 -3.42
C VAL A 138 -28.03 -7.36 -3.55
N SER A 139 -28.85 -8.40 -3.52
CA SER A 139 -28.43 -9.73 -3.97
C SER A 139 -28.39 -9.80 -5.50
N ALA A 140 -27.80 -10.87 -6.04
CA ALA A 140 -27.78 -11.16 -7.48
C ALA A 140 -29.20 -11.30 -8.06
N SER A 141 -30.13 -11.82 -7.27
CA SER A 141 -31.58 -11.86 -7.59
C SER A 141 -32.30 -10.50 -7.51
N GLY A 142 -31.61 -9.44 -7.06
CA GLY A 142 -32.15 -8.08 -6.98
C GLY A 142 -32.89 -7.75 -5.67
N ALA A 143 -32.85 -8.63 -4.67
CA ALA A 143 -33.41 -8.33 -3.35
C ALA A 143 -32.57 -7.25 -2.66
N THR A 144 -33.21 -6.21 -2.12
CA THR A 144 -32.52 -5.17 -1.35
C THR A 144 -31.95 -5.74 -0.07
N LEU A 145 -30.65 -5.56 0.15
CA LEU A 145 -29.98 -5.97 1.37
C LEU A 145 -29.81 -4.74 2.27
N SER A 146 -30.15 -4.86 3.54
CA SER A 146 -29.81 -3.81 4.50
C SER A 146 -28.31 -3.83 4.73
N LEU A 147 -27.68 -2.65 4.71
CA LEU A 147 -26.37 -2.51 5.32
C LEU A 147 -26.50 -2.97 6.77
N PRO A 148 -25.58 -3.81 7.27
CA PRO A 148 -25.56 -4.10 8.70
C PRO A 148 -25.46 -2.75 9.41
N ALA A 149 -26.26 -2.51 10.45
CA ALA A 149 -26.12 -1.27 11.21
C ALA A 149 -24.64 -1.10 11.57
N SER A 150 -24.09 0.11 11.41
CA SER A 150 -22.72 0.36 11.88
C SER A 150 -22.69 -0.13 13.32
N PRO A 151 -21.94 -1.18 13.64
CA PRO A 151 -21.88 -1.67 15.00
C PRO A 151 -21.61 -0.45 15.89
N VAL A 152 -22.43 -0.30 16.93
CA VAL A 152 -22.16 0.64 18.02
C VAL A 152 -20.93 0.07 18.73
N TYR A 153 -19.77 0.25 18.12
CA TYR A 153 -18.51 -0.12 18.71
C TYR A 153 -18.23 0.93 19.77
N TYR A 154 -18.23 0.52 21.04
CA TYR A 154 -17.09 0.91 21.86
C TYR A 154 -15.87 0.54 21.04
N SER A 155 -15.14 1.53 20.53
CA SER A 155 -13.90 1.32 19.80
C SER A 155 -13.01 0.42 20.66
N ALA A 156 -12.93 -0.87 20.33
CA ALA A 156 -11.83 -1.67 20.80
C ALA A 156 -10.58 -1.00 20.21
N PRO A 157 -9.57 -0.65 21.02
CA PRO A 157 -8.42 0.11 20.53
C PRO A 157 -7.83 -0.62 19.34
N THR A 158 -7.68 0.10 18.22
CA THR A 158 -6.86 -0.35 17.11
C THR A 158 -5.48 -0.62 17.68
N VAL A 159 -5.07 -1.88 17.73
CA VAL A 159 -3.71 -2.23 18.11
C VAL A 159 -2.82 -1.72 16.99
N LEU A 160 -2.16 -0.61 17.24
CA LEU A 160 -1.21 0.00 16.32
C LEU A 160 -0.02 -0.95 16.15
N ASP A 161 0.40 -1.19 14.90
CA ASP A 161 1.58 -2.01 14.65
C ASP A 161 2.82 -1.16 14.89
N LYS A 162 3.38 -1.28 16.09
CA LYS A 162 4.59 -0.57 16.51
C LYS A 162 5.85 -1.45 16.37
N SER A 163 5.75 -2.63 15.76
CA SER A 163 6.86 -3.59 15.72
C SER A 163 8.08 -3.06 14.96
N ALA A 164 7.87 -2.35 13.84
CA ALA A 164 8.94 -1.73 13.07
C ALA A 164 9.61 -0.57 13.83
N LEU A 165 8.82 0.25 14.53
CA LEU A 165 9.33 1.34 15.35
C LEU A 165 10.11 0.82 16.57
N ASP A 166 9.63 -0.24 17.22
CA ASP A 166 10.31 -0.93 18.33
C ASP A 166 11.70 -1.44 17.91
N ALA A 167 11.76 -2.15 16.77
CA ALA A 167 13.00 -2.67 16.22
C ALA A 167 13.99 -1.55 15.88
N ALA A 168 13.52 -0.47 15.25
CA ALA A 168 14.38 0.67 14.90
C ALA A 168 14.91 1.39 16.16
N ILE A 169 14.11 1.52 17.22
CA ILE A 169 14.54 2.11 18.50
C ILE A 169 15.63 1.26 19.15
N ALA A 170 15.45 -0.07 19.15
CA ALA A 170 16.44 -1.00 19.68
C ALA A 170 17.76 -0.92 18.90
N ASP A 171 17.70 -0.89 17.57
CA ASP A 171 18.87 -0.78 16.70
C ASP A 171 19.61 0.56 16.89
N ALA A 172 18.88 1.68 16.90
CA ALA A 172 19.46 3.01 17.12
C ALA A 172 20.15 3.12 18.49
N SER A 173 19.51 2.60 19.55
CA SER A 173 20.07 2.62 20.90
C SER A 173 21.32 1.75 20.99
N GLY A 174 21.27 0.54 20.42
CA GLY A 174 22.41 -0.37 20.39
C GLY A 174 23.61 0.20 19.62
N LEU A 175 23.37 0.89 18.50
CA LEU A 175 24.42 1.57 17.73
C LEU A 175 25.02 2.74 18.52
N ALA A 176 24.19 3.57 19.16
CA ALA A 176 24.65 4.71 19.93
C ALA A 176 25.46 4.31 21.18
N ASP A 177 25.14 3.17 21.80
CA ASP A 177 25.85 2.64 22.97
C ASP A 177 27.16 1.94 22.60
N ALA A 178 27.21 1.28 21.43
CA ALA A 178 28.43 0.66 20.91
C ALA A 178 29.43 1.67 20.32
N ALA A 179 28.94 2.87 19.97
CA ALA A 179 29.74 3.89 19.33
C ALA A 179 30.75 4.55 20.28
N VAL A 180 32.01 4.60 19.87
CA VAL A 180 33.07 5.31 20.57
C VAL A 180 33.19 6.72 19.98
N ALA A 181 32.98 7.73 20.81
CA ALA A 181 33.16 9.12 20.42
C ALA A 181 34.63 9.43 20.14
N GLY A 182 34.91 10.06 18.99
CA GLY A 182 36.24 10.55 18.69
C GLY A 182 36.47 10.80 17.19
N SER A 183 37.74 10.99 16.83
CA SER A 183 38.16 11.41 15.49
C SER A 183 39.10 10.41 14.80
N GLN A 184 39.31 9.23 15.39
CA GLN A 184 40.14 8.18 14.79
C GLN A 184 39.28 7.20 13.99
N GLY A 185 39.89 6.49 13.04
CA GLY A 185 39.22 5.50 12.21
C GLY A 185 38.40 4.51 13.04
N GLY A 186 37.15 4.28 12.62
CA GLY A 186 36.17 3.45 13.30
C GLY A 186 35.37 4.15 14.41
N GLN A 187 35.78 5.34 14.86
CA GLN A 187 35.06 6.16 15.84
C GLN A 187 34.00 7.02 15.18
N TYR A 188 33.12 7.63 15.99
CA TYR A 188 32.04 8.49 15.53
C TYR A 188 32.17 9.89 16.15
N PRO A 189 31.83 10.97 15.42
CA PRO A 189 31.72 12.30 16.01
C PRO A 189 30.68 12.33 17.12
N GLN A 190 30.97 13.04 18.22
CA GLN A 190 30.02 13.19 19.33
C GLN A 190 28.66 13.74 18.86
N SER A 191 28.66 14.68 17.92
CA SER A 191 27.45 15.25 17.33
C SER A 191 26.58 14.23 16.61
N ALA A 192 27.17 13.19 16.01
CA ALA A 192 26.43 12.13 15.34
C ALA A 192 25.77 11.19 16.36
N ILE A 193 26.50 10.84 17.43
CA ILE A 193 25.97 10.04 18.55
C ILE A 193 24.79 10.78 19.22
N ASP A 194 24.96 12.08 19.48
CA ASP A 194 23.91 12.90 20.09
C ASP A 194 22.68 13.01 19.17
N ALA A 195 22.86 13.20 17.86
CA ALA A 195 21.78 13.25 16.89
C ALA A 195 21.00 11.91 16.81
N LEU A 196 21.69 10.77 16.83
CA LEU A 196 21.04 9.46 16.84
C LEU A 196 20.23 9.23 18.14
N LYS A 197 20.77 9.65 19.29
CA LYS A 197 20.06 9.58 20.58
C LYS A 197 18.81 10.46 20.60
N VAL A 198 18.88 11.66 20.02
CA VAL A 198 17.71 12.54 19.88
C VAL A 198 16.63 11.91 18.99
N ALA A 199 17.01 11.32 17.86
CA ALA A 199 16.08 10.63 16.97
C ALA A 199 15.43 9.41 17.64
N ALA A 200 16.23 8.57 18.34
CA ALA A 200 15.73 7.42 19.08
C ALA A 200 14.76 7.82 20.19
N LYS A 201 15.04 8.95 20.87
CA LYS A 201 14.13 9.49 21.87
C LYS A 201 12.81 9.99 21.24
N ALA A 202 12.85 10.72 20.14
CA ALA A 202 11.65 11.19 19.46
C ALA A 202 10.76 10.02 18.99
N ALA A 203 11.38 8.98 18.44
CA ALA A 203 10.70 7.72 18.10
C ALA A 203 10.12 7.01 19.32
N SER A 204 10.81 7.01 20.46
CA SER A 204 10.31 6.45 21.72
C SER A 204 9.10 7.23 22.27
N ASP A 205 9.09 8.56 22.11
CA ASP A 205 7.96 9.39 22.50
C ASP A 205 6.71 9.05 21.65
N VAL A 206 6.87 8.85 20.34
CA VAL A 206 5.81 8.35 19.42
C VAL A 206 5.38 6.92 19.79
N TYR A 207 6.32 6.06 20.14
CA TYR A 207 6.03 4.70 20.57
C TYR A 207 5.23 4.65 21.89
N GLY A 208 5.49 5.56 22.82
CA GLY A 208 4.78 5.68 24.09
C GLY A 208 3.43 6.39 24.01
N ASP A 209 3.14 7.09 22.91
CA ASP A 209 1.89 7.82 22.73
C ASP A 209 0.71 6.86 22.45
N ALA A 210 -0.37 7.06 23.21
CA ALA A 210 -1.59 6.27 23.16
C ALA A 210 -2.59 6.79 22.11
N GLU A 211 -2.46 8.04 21.68
CA GLU A 211 -3.35 8.68 20.69
C GLU A 211 -2.73 8.77 19.29
N VAL A 212 -1.52 8.25 19.13
CA VAL A 212 -0.76 8.30 17.88
C VAL A 212 -1.42 7.48 16.76
N LYS A 213 -1.35 7.96 15.53
CA LYS A 213 -1.91 7.30 14.36
C LYS A 213 -0.87 6.40 13.69
N GLN A 214 -1.31 5.38 12.94
CA GLN A 214 -0.39 4.49 12.21
C GLN A 214 0.54 5.27 11.26
N ALA A 215 0.02 6.30 10.58
CA ALA A 215 0.84 7.17 9.74
C ALA A 215 1.98 7.86 10.53
N GLU A 216 1.72 8.27 11.77
CA GLU A 216 2.73 8.91 12.62
C GLU A 216 3.76 7.89 13.14
N ILE A 217 3.36 6.64 13.35
CA ILE A 217 4.27 5.53 13.67
C ILE A 217 5.17 5.20 12.48
N ASP A 218 4.59 5.10 11.29
CA ASP A 218 5.32 4.79 10.06
C ASP A 218 6.30 5.93 9.71
N ASP A 219 5.87 7.18 9.86
CA ASP A 219 6.72 8.37 9.69
C ASP A 219 7.88 8.39 10.70
N ALA A 220 7.61 8.08 11.98
CA ALA A 220 8.65 8.02 13.00
C ALA A 220 9.65 6.88 12.76
N ALA A 221 9.17 5.72 12.28
CA ALA A 221 10.03 4.60 11.92
C ALA A 221 10.96 4.97 10.74
N SER A 222 10.41 5.62 9.72
CA SER A 222 11.20 6.12 8.57
C SER A 222 12.23 7.16 9.02
N ALA A 223 11.83 8.14 9.83
CA ALA A 223 12.73 9.19 10.30
C ALA A 223 13.87 8.65 11.17
N LEU A 224 13.59 7.63 12.02
CA LEU A 224 14.62 6.98 12.81
C LEU A 224 15.57 6.15 11.94
N GLN A 225 15.06 5.49 10.91
CA GLN A 225 15.87 4.74 9.95
C GLN A 225 16.84 5.68 9.19
N ASP A 226 16.37 6.84 8.73
CA ASP A 226 17.21 7.85 8.08
C ASP A 226 18.32 8.37 9.02
N ALA A 227 18.01 8.52 10.31
CA ALA A 227 18.97 8.91 11.33
C ALA A 227 20.02 7.82 11.58
N ILE A 228 19.62 6.53 11.60
CA ILE A 228 20.53 5.39 11.70
C ILE A 228 21.50 5.37 10.50
N ASP A 229 21.00 5.59 9.29
CA ASP A 229 21.83 5.55 8.09
C ASP A 229 22.80 6.75 8.02
N THR A 230 22.32 7.93 8.41
CA THR A 230 23.18 9.12 8.60
C THR A 230 24.26 8.88 9.64
N PHE A 231 23.91 8.22 10.75
CA PHE A 231 24.85 7.87 11.81
C PHE A 231 25.94 6.92 11.31
N LYS A 232 25.57 5.84 10.61
CA LYS A 232 26.53 4.89 10.01
C LYS A 232 27.46 5.58 9.02
N ALA A 233 26.94 6.51 8.21
CA ALA A 233 27.74 7.29 7.26
C ALA A 233 28.72 8.26 7.94
N ALA A 234 28.47 8.64 9.20
CA ALA A 234 29.34 9.53 9.97
C ALA A 234 30.56 8.82 10.60
N GLN A 235 30.70 7.50 10.45
CA GLN A 235 31.86 6.77 10.96
C GLN A 235 33.16 7.31 10.33
N VAL A 236 34.14 7.63 11.16
CA VAL A 236 35.45 8.07 10.68
C VAL A 236 36.10 6.92 9.93
N PRO A 237 36.55 7.10 8.67
CA PRO A 237 37.18 6.03 7.91
C PRO A 237 38.45 5.53 8.60
N THR A 238 38.61 4.21 8.72
CA THR A 238 39.91 3.61 9.02
C THR A 238 40.82 3.78 7.81
N LEU A 239 41.87 4.59 7.97
CA LEU A 239 42.95 4.69 6.99
C LEU A 239 43.71 3.36 6.96
N GLU A 240 43.23 2.39 6.18
CA GLU A 240 44.06 1.27 5.74
C GLU A 240 45.19 1.84 4.89
N GLY A 241 46.42 1.41 5.19
CA GLY A 241 47.65 2.10 4.88
C GLY A 241 47.87 2.50 3.42
N SER A 242 48.24 3.76 3.23
CA SER A 242 49.37 4.08 2.34
C SER A 242 50.25 5.09 3.06
N LEU A 243 51.16 4.57 3.89
CA LEU A 243 52.40 5.27 4.16
C LEU A 243 53.09 5.49 2.80
N ILE A 244 53.03 6.72 2.28
CA ILE A 244 54.05 7.15 1.32
C ILE A 244 55.31 7.38 2.15
N GLU A 245 56.08 6.32 2.35
CA GLU A 245 57.37 6.39 3.00
C GLU A 245 58.31 7.18 2.07
N ASN A 246 58.69 8.38 2.50
CA ASN A 246 59.67 9.23 1.83
C ASN A 246 61.00 8.49 1.73
N ARG A 247 61.23 7.77 0.62
CA ARG A 247 62.55 7.22 0.31
C ARG A 247 63.41 8.36 -0.24
N PRO A 248 64.54 8.72 0.41
CA PRO A 248 65.44 9.70 -0.16
C PRO A 248 66.01 9.15 -1.47
N PHE A 249 66.09 10.03 -2.47
CA PHE A 249 66.69 9.74 -3.77
C PHE A 249 68.19 9.50 -3.58
N LEU A 250 68.69 8.30 -3.92
CA LEU A 250 70.12 8.04 -4.03
C LEU A 250 70.47 7.82 -5.50
N PRO A 251 71.26 8.72 -6.13
CA PRO A 251 71.71 8.54 -7.50
C PRO A 251 73.01 7.71 -7.54
N GLN A 252 73.01 6.66 -8.37
CA GLN A 252 74.12 6.24 -9.21
C GLN A 252 73.52 5.66 -10.49
#